data_AF-A0A166HFQ2-F1
#
_entry.id   AF-A0A166HFQ2-F1
#
_cell.length_a   1.000
_cell.length_b   1.000
_cell.length_c   1.000
_cell.angle_alpha   90.00
_cell.angle_beta   90.00
_cell.angle_gamma   90.00
#
_symmetry.space_group_name_H-M   'P 1'
#
loop_
_entity.id
_entity.type
_entity.pdbx_description
1 polymer ?
#
loop_
_entity_poly.entity_id
_entity_poly.type
_entity_poly.pdbx_seq_one_letter_code
_entity_poly.pdbx_strand_id
1 'polypeptide(L)'
;MTETTDAELVRDALVKEVRESFASDVEVVHIWIENTGSVCVLYRRAAGGHQVIGRRVRFPPHARDDDPASTGADAAQDMAEPLGALAGHARLADGIMWVGIPEADPLPTPPGRGSPPSDG
;
A
#
# COMPACT_ATOMS: atom_id res chain seq x y z
N MET A 1 -1.17 -26.84 -9.99
CA MET A 1 -2.02 -25.97 -9.15
C MET A 1 -1.06 -25.04 -8.46
N THR A 2 -1.06 -23.75 -8.80
CA THR A 2 -0.19 -22.77 -8.15
C THR A 2 -0.85 -22.41 -6.82
N GLU A 3 -0.21 -22.73 -5.70
CA GLU A 3 -0.70 -22.30 -4.37
C GLU A 3 -0.68 -20.77 -4.33
N THR A 4 -1.82 -20.17 -3.99
CA THR A 4 -1.93 -18.71 -3.80
C THR A 4 -1.19 -18.31 -2.53
N THR A 5 -0.27 -17.37 -2.65
CA THR A 5 0.51 -16.87 -1.51
C THR A 5 -0.30 -15.90 -0.65
N ASP A 6 0.05 -15.77 0.62
CA ASP A 6 -0.60 -14.79 1.52
C ASP A 6 -0.55 -13.37 0.97
N ALA A 7 0.58 -13.00 0.36
CA ALA A 7 0.73 -11.68 -0.25
C ALA A 7 -0.25 -11.46 -1.41
N GLU A 8 -0.60 -12.51 -2.18
CA GLU A 8 -1.65 -12.44 -3.19
C GLU A 8 -3.03 -12.30 -2.55
N LEU A 9 -3.32 -13.05 -1.49
CA LEU A 9 -4.58 -12.96 -0.76
C LEU A 9 -4.78 -11.57 -0.14
N VAL A 10 -3.75 -11.00 0.50
CA VAL A 10 -3.78 -9.64 1.04
C VAL A 10 -4.00 -8.62 -0.07
N ARG A 11 -3.25 -8.72 -1.17
CA ARG A 11 -3.37 -7.80 -2.32
C ARG A 11 -4.80 -7.82 -2.88
N ASP A 12 -5.33 -9.02 -3.10
CA ASP A 12 -6.64 -9.19 -3.75
C ASP A 12 -7.77 -8.75 -2.80
N ALA A 13 -7.67 -9.04 -1.51
CA ALA A 13 -8.61 -8.56 -0.51
C ALA A 13 -8.59 -7.03 -0.39
N LEU A 14 -7.42 -6.40 -0.38
CA LEU A 14 -7.29 -4.94 -0.36
C LEU A 14 -7.97 -4.31 -1.58
N VAL A 15 -7.66 -4.79 -2.79
CA VAL A 15 -8.26 -4.26 -4.03
C VAL A 15 -9.77 -4.46 -4.04
N LYS A 16 -10.24 -5.63 -3.60
CA LYS A 16 -11.66 -5.93 -3.49
C LYS A 16 -12.35 -4.97 -2.51
N GLU A 17 -11.82 -4.83 -1.30
CA GLU A 17 -12.42 -3.99 -0.25
C GLU A 17 -12.44 -2.51 -0.67
N VAL A 18 -11.36 -2.01 -1.29
CA VAL A 18 -11.38 -0.65 -1.84
C VAL A 18 -12.47 -0.49 -2.89
N ARG A 19 -12.64 -1.45 -3.81
CA ARG A 19 -13.64 -1.36 -4.87
C ARG A 19 -15.08 -1.48 -4.36
N GLU A 20 -15.32 -2.34 -3.38
CA GLU A 20 -16.66 -2.63 -2.89
C GLU A 20 -17.12 -1.63 -1.81
N SER A 21 -16.21 -1.19 -0.93
CA SER A 21 -16.55 -0.41 0.26
C SER A 21 -16.05 1.04 0.22
N PHE A 22 -14.94 1.32 -0.49
CA PHE A 22 -14.25 2.62 -0.39
C PHE A 22 -13.95 3.30 -1.72
N ALA A 23 -14.63 2.92 -2.80
CA ALA A 23 -14.30 3.39 -4.17
C ALA A 23 -14.53 4.90 -4.37
N SER A 24 -15.37 5.52 -3.54
CA SER A 24 -15.60 6.97 -3.54
C SER A 24 -14.55 7.74 -2.75
N ASP A 25 -13.83 7.09 -1.84
CA ASP A 25 -12.87 7.72 -0.94
C ASP A 25 -11.43 7.47 -1.39
N VAL A 26 -11.17 6.32 -2.01
CA VAL A 26 -9.82 5.85 -2.34
C VAL A 26 -9.72 5.38 -3.78
N GLU A 27 -8.76 5.94 -4.51
CA GLU A 27 -8.34 5.50 -5.84
C GLU A 27 -7.02 4.75 -5.73
N VAL A 28 -7.00 3.43 -5.99
CA VAL A 28 -5.75 2.67 -6.10
C VAL A 28 -5.07 3.02 -7.43
N VAL A 29 -3.87 3.62 -7.35
CA VAL A 29 -3.04 3.97 -8.50
C VAL A 29 -2.18 2.78 -8.92
N HIS A 30 -1.56 2.12 -7.95
CA HIS A 30 -0.72 0.95 -8.21
C HIS A 30 -0.63 0.05 -6.98
N ILE A 31 -0.49 -1.26 -7.18
CA ILE A 31 -0.32 -2.22 -6.09
C ILE A 31 0.58 -3.36 -6.55
N TRP A 32 1.53 -3.76 -5.70
CA TRP A 32 2.44 -4.87 -6.01
C TRP A 32 2.86 -5.59 -4.74
N ILE A 33 3.21 -6.86 -4.92
CA ILE A 33 3.84 -7.66 -3.88
C ILE A 33 5.32 -7.28 -3.87
N GLU A 34 5.81 -6.78 -2.74
CA GLU A 34 7.23 -6.42 -2.58
C GLU A 34 8.03 -7.67 -2.18
N ASN A 35 7.48 -8.50 -1.30
CA ASN A 35 7.99 -9.83 -0.95
C ASN A 35 6.85 -10.67 -0.33
N THR A 36 7.15 -11.90 0.10
CA THR A 36 6.16 -12.83 0.67
C THR A 36 5.47 -12.32 1.94
N GLY A 37 6.02 -11.31 2.63
CA GLY A 37 5.47 -10.70 3.84
C GLY A 37 5.02 -9.25 3.69
N SER A 38 5.00 -8.69 2.47
CA SER A 38 4.54 -7.31 2.26
C SER A 38 3.92 -7.04 0.90
N VAL A 39 2.88 -6.21 0.94
CA VAL A 39 2.24 -5.60 -0.24
C VAL A 39 2.43 -4.09 -0.15
N CYS A 40 2.82 -3.46 -1.26
CA CYS A 40 2.91 -2.03 -1.38
C CYS A 40 1.76 -1.50 -2.24
N VAL A 41 1.21 -0.36 -1.83
CA VAL A 41 0.11 0.30 -2.53
C VAL A 41 0.40 1.79 -2.68
N LEU A 42 0.16 2.30 -3.89
CA LEU A 42 0.04 3.72 -4.18
C LEU A 42 -1.43 4.04 -4.40
N TYR A 43 -1.92 5.07 -3.74
CA TYR A 43 -3.31 5.47 -3.81
C TYR A 43 -3.48 6.98 -3.69
N ARG A 44 -4.64 7.47 -4.11
CA ARG A 44 -5.10 8.84 -3.84
C ARG A 44 -6.33 8.77 -2.96
N ARG A 45 -6.51 9.79 -2.12
CA ARG A 45 -7.71 9.97 -1.32
C ARG A 45 -8.51 11.13 -1.88
N ALA A 46 -9.83 10.97 -2.00
CA ALA A 46 -10.71 12.05 -2.45
C ALA A 46 -10.57 13.30 -1.55
N ALA A 47 -10.47 13.11 -0.24
CA ALA A 47 -10.29 14.19 0.73
C ALA A 47 -8.89 14.82 0.77
N GLY A 48 -7.88 14.20 0.15
CA GLY A 48 -6.47 14.62 0.20
C GLY A 48 -5.95 15.34 -1.05
N GLY A 49 -6.82 15.60 -2.03
CA GLY A 49 -6.44 16.18 -3.32
C GLY A 49 -5.68 15.19 -4.22
N HIS A 50 -4.82 15.69 -5.10
CA HIS A 50 -4.09 14.88 -6.10
C HIS A 50 -2.81 14.22 -5.59
N GLN A 51 -2.48 14.34 -4.29
CA GLN A 51 -1.27 13.76 -3.72
C GLN A 51 -1.31 12.24 -3.78
N VAL A 52 -0.29 11.63 -4.37
CA VAL A 52 -0.09 10.17 -4.34
C VAL A 52 0.52 9.79 -3.00
N ILE A 53 -0.17 8.89 -2.29
CA ILE A 53 0.24 8.35 -1.01
C ILE A 53 0.76 6.94 -1.24
N GLY A 54 1.91 6.62 -0.66
CA GLY A 54 2.49 5.28 -0.67
C GLY A 54 2.41 4.65 0.71
N ARG A 55 2.02 3.37 0.78
CA ARG A 55 2.03 2.58 2.01
C ARG A 55 2.61 1.20 1.76
N ARG A 56 3.41 0.73 2.71
CA ARG A 56 3.85 -0.67 2.81
C ARG A 56 2.98 -1.37 3.85
N VAL A 57 2.09 -2.23 3.40
CA VAL A 57 1.29 -3.09 4.28
C VAL A 57 2.17 -4.28 4.64
N ARG A 58 2.60 -4.31 5.90
CA ARG A 58 3.28 -5.48 6.47
C ARG A 58 2.27 -6.28 7.26
N PHE A 59 2.22 -7.55 6.96
CA PHE A 59 1.57 -8.54 7.78
C PHE A 59 2.69 -9.30 8.50
N PRO A 60 2.55 -9.60 9.80
CA PRO A 60 3.47 -10.54 10.44
C PRO A 60 3.30 -11.93 9.77
N PRO A 61 3.90 -13.00 10.30
CA PRO A 61 3.10 -14.21 10.40
C PRO A 61 1.72 -13.83 10.98
N HIS A 62 0.73 -13.67 10.09
CA HIS A 62 -0.70 -13.36 10.22
C HIS A 62 -1.19 -12.50 11.41
N ALA A 63 -1.82 -11.34 11.13
CA ALA A 63 -2.45 -10.49 12.16
C ALA A 63 -3.74 -11.09 12.79
N ARG A 64 -4.31 -12.12 12.14
CA ARG A 64 -5.28 -13.08 12.67
C ARG A 64 -4.77 -14.46 12.27
N ASP A 65 -4.62 -15.40 13.22
CA ASP A 65 -4.18 -16.77 12.94
C ASP A 65 -4.90 -17.31 11.68
N ASP A 66 -4.14 -17.47 10.58
CA ASP A 66 -4.56 -18.02 9.29
C ASP A 66 -5.53 -17.21 8.38
N ASP A 67 -5.78 -15.90 8.60
CA ASP A 67 -6.61 -15.09 7.68
C ASP A 67 -5.87 -13.88 7.04
N PRO A 68 -5.08 -14.11 5.98
CA PRO A 68 -4.41 -13.02 5.25
C PRO A 68 -5.38 -12.05 4.57
N ALA A 69 -6.60 -12.46 4.23
CA ALA A 69 -7.57 -11.57 3.57
C ALA A 69 -8.02 -10.44 4.52
N SER A 70 -8.17 -10.73 5.82
CA SER A 70 -8.50 -9.71 6.82
C SER A 70 -7.50 -8.55 6.87
N THR A 71 -6.20 -8.83 6.68
CA THR A 71 -5.17 -7.79 6.61
C THR A 71 -5.38 -6.85 5.42
N GLY A 72 -5.81 -7.39 4.27
CA GLY A 72 -6.11 -6.58 3.10
C GLY A 72 -7.30 -5.66 3.33
N ALA A 73 -8.35 -6.16 3.99
CA ALA A 73 -9.53 -5.37 4.32
C ALA A 73 -9.22 -4.26 5.34
N ASP A 74 -8.47 -4.58 6.41
CA ASP A 74 -8.04 -3.59 7.41
C ASP A 74 -7.17 -2.49 6.76
N ALA A 75 -6.27 -2.87 5.86
CA ALA A 75 -5.45 -1.90 5.12
C ALA A 75 -6.30 -0.97 4.23
N ALA A 76 -7.35 -1.48 3.60
CA ALA A 76 -8.27 -0.67 2.80
C ALA A 76 -9.04 0.33 3.68
N GLN A 77 -9.50 -0.10 4.86
CA GLN A 77 -10.14 0.79 5.83
C GLN A 77 -9.18 1.91 6.25
N ASP A 78 -7.96 1.58 6.66
CA ASP A 78 -6.97 2.59 7.07
C ASP A 78 -6.61 3.57 5.94
N MET A 79 -6.70 3.15 4.68
CA MET A 79 -6.49 4.05 3.52
C MET A 79 -7.61 5.07 3.35
N ALA A 80 -8.84 4.70 3.72
CA ALA A 80 -9.99 5.60 3.72
C ALA A 80 -9.95 6.57 4.91
N GLU A 81 -9.33 6.19 6.03
CA GLU A 81 -9.22 7.04 7.21
C GLU A 81 -8.28 8.25 7.05
N PRO A 82 -8.52 9.36 7.77
CA PRO A 82 -7.59 10.48 7.83
C PRO A 82 -6.19 10.04 8.29
N LEU A 83 -5.15 10.48 7.58
CA LEU A 83 -3.76 10.13 7.91
C LEU A 83 -3.35 10.53 9.34
N GLY A 84 -3.96 11.58 9.90
CA GLY A 84 -3.71 12.02 11.27
C GLY A 84 -2.22 12.24 11.55
N ALA A 85 -1.72 11.63 12.63
CA ALA A 85 -0.32 11.72 13.02
C ALA A 85 0.66 11.10 12.01
N LEU A 86 0.21 10.16 11.16
CA LEU A 86 1.07 9.53 10.16
C LEU A 86 1.59 10.53 9.13
N ALA A 87 0.80 11.58 8.84
CA ALA A 87 1.22 12.63 7.93
C ALA A 87 2.43 13.42 8.47
N GLY A 88 2.57 13.56 9.79
CA GLY A 88 3.71 14.24 10.42
C GLY A 88 5.03 13.48 10.34
N HIS A 89 4.97 12.17 10.09
CA HIS A 89 6.13 11.29 9.90
C HIS A 89 6.26 10.82 8.44
N ALA A 90 5.55 11.47 7.52
CA ALA A 90 5.58 11.09 6.12
C ALA A 90 6.93 11.42 5.48
N ARG A 91 7.39 10.53 4.60
CA ARG A 91 8.63 10.69 3.84
C ARG A 91 8.29 10.90 2.37
N LEU A 92 8.67 12.04 1.81
CA LEU A 92 8.45 12.36 0.39
C LEU A 92 9.61 11.83 -0.45
N ALA A 93 9.34 10.97 -1.42
CA ALA A 93 10.33 10.50 -2.39
C ALA A 93 9.69 10.33 -3.77
N ASP A 94 10.34 10.87 -4.79
CA ASP A 94 9.92 10.80 -6.19
C ASP A 94 8.45 11.18 -6.47
N GLY A 95 7.93 12.15 -5.70
CA GLY A 95 6.53 12.62 -5.78
C GLY A 95 5.52 11.77 -5.03
N ILE A 96 5.96 10.74 -4.31
CA ILE A 96 5.13 9.85 -3.49
C ILE A 96 5.32 10.22 -2.02
N MET A 97 4.21 10.48 -1.33
CA MET A 97 4.21 10.70 0.12
C MET A 97 4.07 9.35 0.82
N TRP A 98 5.18 8.81 1.32
CA TRP A 98 5.20 7.53 2.03
C TRP A 98 4.80 7.71 3.48
N VAL A 99 3.81 6.93 3.92
CA VAL A 99 3.28 6.97 5.30
C VAL A 99 3.41 5.60 5.97
N GLY A 100 3.58 5.62 7.29
CA GLY A 100 3.65 4.38 8.09
C GLY A 100 4.88 3.50 7.83
N ILE A 101 5.92 4.05 7.19
CA ILE A 101 7.21 3.35 7.00
C ILE A 101 8.22 3.92 8.00
N PRO A 102 8.76 3.10 8.92
CA PRO A 102 9.80 3.54 9.86
C PRO A 102 10.98 4.20 9.13
N GLU A 103 11.60 5.23 9.73
CA GLU A 103 12.74 5.93 9.11
C GLU A 103 13.93 5.01 8.84
N ALA A 104 14.14 4.01 9.69
CA ALA A 104 15.19 3.00 9.54
C ALA A 104 14.99 2.10 8.31
N ASP A 105 13.76 2.01 7.79
CA ASP A 105 13.44 1.11 6.69
C ASP A 105 13.59 1.82 5.32
N PRO A 106 14.08 1.10 4.29
CA PRO A 106 14.12 1.66 2.95
C PRO A 106 12.71 1.86 2.42
N LEU A 107 12.51 2.96 1.69
CA LEU A 107 11.25 3.20 0.97
C LEU A 107 11.11 2.20 -0.18
N PRO A 108 9.90 1.68 -0.45
CA PRO A 108 9.67 0.78 -1.58
C PRO A 108 9.96 1.46 -2.91
N THR A 109 10.45 0.70 -3.87
CA THR A 109 10.57 1.14 -5.27
C THR A 109 9.37 0.64 -6.07
N PRO A 110 8.52 1.52 -6.63
CA PRO A 110 7.42 1.09 -7.48
C PRO A 110 7.95 0.37 -8.74
N PRO A 111 7.36 -0.75 -9.16
CA PRO A 111 7.77 -1.44 -10.38
C PRO A 111 7.54 -0.52 -11.59
N GLY A 112 8.50 -0.51 -12.52
CA GLY A 112 8.48 0.37 -13.70
C GLY A 112 9.13 1.75 -13.50
N ARG A 113 9.55 2.13 -12.28
CA ARG A 113 10.47 3.26 -12.03
C ARG A 113 11.93 2.80 -11.98
N GLY A 114 12.35 2.03 -12.98
CA GLY A 114 13.75 1.64 -13.13
C GLY A 114 14.55 2.82 -13.68
N SER A 115 15.27 3.51 -12.78
CA SER A 115 16.26 4.58 -13.02
C SER A 115 15.79 5.79 -13.85
N PRO A 116 16.23 7.03 -13.55
CA PRO A 116 16.19 8.07 -14.58
C PRO A 116 16.95 7.57 -15.82
N PRO A 117 16.58 7.97 -17.04
CA PRO A 117 17.42 7.68 -18.20
C PRO A 117 18.82 8.22 -17.90
N SER A 118 19.83 7.35 -17.96
CA SER A 118 21.21 7.79 -18.04
C SER A 118 21.34 8.51 -19.39
N ASP A 119 21.24 9.84 -19.36
CA ASP A 119 21.51 10.70 -20.50
C ASP A 119 22.97 10.45 -20.93
N GLY A 120 23.14 10.00 -22.17
CA GLY A 120 24.44 9.78 -22.82
C GLY A 120 24.57 10.67 -24.04
#